data_AF-A0A670ZW30-F1
#
_entry.id   AF-A0A670ZW30-F1
#
_cell.length_a   1.000
_cell.length_b   1.000
_cell.length_c   1.000
_cell.angle_alpha   90.00
_cell.angle_beta   90.00
_cell.angle_gamma   90.00
#
_symmetry.space_group_name_H-M   'P 1'
#
loop_
_entity.id
_entity.type
_entity.pdbx_description
1 polymer ?
#
loop_
_entity_poly.entity_id
_entity_poly.type
_entity_poly.pdbx_seq_one_letter_code
_entity_poly.pdbx_strand_id
1 'polypeptide(L)'
;MEAPRMGNLYLEDPLLPGYLRAHLPAQVFAEVNIDLERFGARLRDEIGFLGCECELNPPRLLHFDAWGQRVDQVITCPAWKRLKDICAEESLVAEGYTRRYSSWSRVYQIAKVYLFMPFCACYGCPLAMTDGAVKVIESLGIPKPLEEAYAHLTSSDPKTFWISGQWMTERKGGSDVGGGTETVARELPDGSYSLHGFKWFTSAADSDMTLTLARIVGPDGQIQQGSRGLSLFYLKIYEDGKLNGIKIQRLKEKLGTRAVPTAELWLDGARAHLVGATEKSISSIQHIERSTETRLGKD
;
A
#
# COMPACT_ATOMS: atom_id res chain seq x y z
N MET A 1 -2.51 26.10 32.04
CA MET A 1 -2.74 26.05 30.59
C MET A 1 -3.55 24.79 30.34
N GLU A 2 -4.72 24.89 29.72
CA GLU A 2 -5.54 23.70 29.43
C GLU A 2 -4.89 22.89 28.31
N ALA A 3 -5.07 21.57 28.35
CA ALA A 3 -4.62 20.68 27.27
C ALA A 3 -5.37 21.02 25.97
N PRO A 4 -4.70 20.95 24.80
CA PRO A 4 -5.38 21.14 23.52
C PRO A 4 -6.48 20.09 23.37
N ARG A 5 -7.62 20.51 22.81
CA ARG A 5 -8.77 19.65 22.49
C ARG A 5 -9.02 19.70 21.00
N MET A 6 -9.45 18.58 20.44
CA MET A 6 -9.83 18.46 19.03
C MET A 6 -11.35 18.33 18.94
N GLY A 7 -11.99 19.12 18.08
CA GLY A 7 -13.39 18.94 17.74
C GLY A 7 -13.54 18.09 16.48
N ASN A 8 -14.59 18.38 15.70
CA ASN A 8 -14.82 17.66 14.46
C ASN A 8 -13.88 18.19 13.37
N LEU A 9 -12.94 17.35 12.96
CA LEU A 9 -11.84 17.74 12.08
C LEU A 9 -12.27 18.18 10.68
N TYR A 10 -13.45 17.77 10.23
CA TYR A 10 -14.02 18.28 8.98
C TYR A 10 -14.65 19.66 9.17
N LEU A 11 -15.43 19.84 10.23
CA LEU A 11 -16.14 21.10 10.50
C LEU A 11 -15.20 22.22 10.97
N GLU A 12 -14.11 21.87 11.65
CA GLU A 12 -13.10 22.80 12.15
C GLU A 12 -12.03 23.14 11.09
N ASP A 13 -12.02 22.45 9.95
CA ASP A 13 -11.15 22.81 8.83
C ASP A 13 -11.67 24.11 8.18
N PRO A 14 -10.88 25.20 8.19
CA PRO A 14 -11.34 26.50 7.68
C PRO A 14 -11.50 26.54 6.16
N LEU A 15 -10.97 25.55 5.43
CA LEU A 15 -10.92 25.55 3.97
C LEU A 15 -11.72 24.40 3.35
N LEU A 16 -11.57 23.18 3.85
CA LEU A 16 -12.05 21.97 3.17
C LEU A 16 -13.55 21.98 2.86
N PRO A 17 -14.48 22.29 3.78
CA PRO A 17 -15.90 22.34 3.46
C PRO A 17 -16.25 23.40 2.40
N GLY A 18 -15.61 24.57 2.49
CA GLY A 18 -15.79 25.65 1.51
C GLY A 18 -15.24 25.29 0.13
N TYR A 19 -14.07 24.67 0.09
CA TYR A 19 -13.46 24.17 -1.14
C TYR A 19 -14.35 23.14 -1.82
N LEU A 20 -14.84 22.14 -1.08
CA LEU A 20 -15.71 21.10 -1.64
C LEU A 20 -17.03 21.67 -2.15
N ARG A 21 -17.64 22.61 -1.41
CA ARG A 21 -18.88 23.29 -1.84
C ARG A 21 -18.70 24.06 -3.16
N ALA A 22 -17.54 24.68 -3.35
CA ALA A 22 -17.26 25.48 -4.54
C ALA A 22 -16.99 24.62 -5.79
N HIS A 23 -16.49 23.39 -5.63
CA HIS A 23 -16.03 22.57 -6.75
C HIS A 23 -16.94 21.38 -7.05
N LEU A 24 -17.61 20.79 -6.06
CA LEU A 24 -18.50 19.65 -6.28
C LEU A 24 -19.88 20.12 -6.80
N PRO A 25 -20.53 19.35 -7.68
CA PRO A 25 -21.94 19.55 -7.99
C PRO A 25 -22.79 19.54 -6.72
N ALA A 26 -23.79 20.41 -6.63
CA ALA A 26 -24.56 20.63 -5.40
C ALA A 26 -25.13 19.33 -4.78
N GLN A 27 -25.62 18.42 -5.62
CA GLN A 27 -26.13 17.11 -5.18
C GLN A 27 -25.03 16.22 -4.60
N VAL A 28 -23.86 16.18 -5.24
CA VAL A 28 -22.69 15.42 -4.75
C VAL A 28 -22.19 16.01 -3.43
N PHE A 29 -22.08 17.34 -3.35
CA PHE A 29 -21.68 18.01 -2.11
C PHE A 29 -22.63 17.70 -0.95
N ALA A 30 -23.95 17.70 -1.18
CA ALA A 30 -24.92 17.42 -0.13
C ALA A 30 -24.72 16.04 0.50
N GLU A 31 -24.46 15.00 -0.32
CA GLU A 31 -24.20 13.65 0.17
C GLU A 31 -22.82 13.52 0.85
N VAL A 32 -21.77 14.03 0.19
CA VAL A 32 -20.38 13.95 0.67
C VAL A 32 -20.19 14.74 1.96
N ASN A 33 -20.81 15.90 2.11
CA ASN A 33 -20.69 16.73 3.32
C ASN A 33 -21.23 16.01 4.56
N ILE A 34 -22.34 15.27 4.43
CA ILE A 34 -22.91 14.48 5.54
C ILE A 34 -21.95 13.36 5.94
N ASP A 35 -21.37 12.65 4.96
CA ASP A 35 -20.39 11.59 5.25
C ASP A 35 -19.13 12.14 5.92
N LEU A 36 -18.57 13.24 5.40
CA LEU A 36 -17.35 13.84 5.92
C LEU A 36 -17.53 14.43 7.32
N GLU A 37 -18.70 14.96 7.64
CA GLU A 37 -19.02 15.38 9.01
C GLU A 37 -19.04 14.19 9.97
N ARG A 38 -19.69 13.07 9.60
CA ARG A 38 -19.65 11.83 10.38
C ARG A 38 -18.22 11.30 10.52
N PHE A 39 -17.46 11.28 9.42
CA PHE A 39 -16.09 10.81 9.42
C PHE A 39 -15.17 11.68 10.29
N GLY A 40 -15.35 13.01 10.25
CA GLY A 40 -14.65 13.96 11.12
C GLY A 40 -14.89 13.72 12.61
N ALA A 41 -16.11 13.32 13.01
CA ALA A 41 -16.40 12.91 14.38
C ALA A 41 -15.71 11.58 14.73
N ARG A 42 -15.75 10.59 13.82
CA ARG A 42 -15.08 9.29 14.01
C ARG A 42 -13.56 9.44 14.17
N LEU A 43 -12.95 10.39 13.45
CA LEU A 43 -11.53 10.69 13.58
C LEU A 43 -11.15 11.12 15.00
N ARG A 44 -11.98 11.98 15.61
CA ARG A 44 -11.83 12.42 16.99
C ARG A 44 -12.11 11.29 18.00
N ASP A 45 -13.19 10.55 17.80
CA ASP A 45 -13.75 9.65 18.81
C ASP A 45 -13.11 8.24 18.81
N GLU A 46 -12.58 7.77 17.68
CA GLU A 46 -12.02 6.42 17.53
C GLU A 46 -10.60 6.46 16.96
N ILE A 47 -10.42 7.00 15.75
CA ILE A 47 -9.19 6.83 14.97
C ILE A 47 -7.99 7.52 15.63
N GLY A 48 -8.16 8.71 16.20
CA GLY A 48 -7.10 9.42 16.92
C GLY A 48 -6.51 8.61 18.07
N PHE A 49 -7.36 7.94 18.86
CA PHE A 49 -6.91 7.06 19.94
C PHE A 49 -6.18 5.82 19.39
N LEU A 50 -6.71 5.20 18.34
CA LEU A 50 -6.05 4.06 17.69
C LEU A 50 -4.66 4.43 17.14
N GLY A 51 -4.53 5.62 16.55
CA GLY A 51 -3.24 6.15 16.10
C GLY A 51 -2.23 6.27 17.24
N CYS A 52 -2.64 6.86 18.37
CA CYS A 52 -1.78 6.93 19.56
C CYS A 52 -1.37 5.53 20.04
N GLU A 53 -2.30 4.59 20.13
CA GLU A 53 -2.02 3.21 20.55
C GLU A 53 -1.01 2.51 19.62
N CYS A 54 -1.09 2.77 18.31
CA CYS A 54 -0.13 2.22 17.34
C CYS A 54 1.29 2.78 17.55
N GLU A 55 1.43 4.07 17.81
CA GLU A 55 2.75 4.68 18.05
C GLU A 55 3.37 4.24 19.38
N LEU A 56 2.55 3.99 20.40
CA LEU A 56 3.00 3.46 21.70
C LEU A 56 3.37 1.97 21.62
N ASN A 57 2.77 1.23 20.68
CA ASN A 57 2.96 -0.22 20.53
C ASN A 57 3.47 -0.58 19.14
N PRO A 58 4.74 -0.24 18.81
CA PRO A 58 5.31 -0.52 17.50
C PRO A 58 5.39 -2.03 17.19
N PRO A 59 5.43 -2.42 15.91
CA PRO A 59 5.47 -3.81 15.49
C PRO A 59 6.75 -4.50 15.93
N ARG A 60 6.63 -5.82 16.17
CA ARG A 60 7.75 -6.70 16.53
C ARG A 60 7.87 -7.84 15.55
N LEU A 61 9.06 -8.40 15.42
CA LEU A 61 9.33 -9.55 14.57
C LEU A 61 9.68 -10.77 15.42
N LEU A 62 8.95 -11.86 15.19
CA LEU A 62 9.25 -13.17 15.75
C LEU A 62 9.86 -14.03 14.65
N HIS A 63 11.18 -14.22 14.68
CA HIS A 63 11.87 -15.04 13.68
C HIS A 63 11.55 -16.52 13.81
N PHE A 64 11.52 -17.04 15.03
CA PHE A 64 11.38 -18.47 15.31
C PHE A 64 10.23 -18.72 16.27
N ASP A 65 9.53 -19.84 16.08
CA ASP A 65 8.55 -20.33 17.05
C ASP A 65 9.23 -20.97 18.27
N ALA A 66 8.42 -21.48 19.20
CA ALA A 66 8.90 -22.12 20.42
C ALA A 66 9.70 -23.42 20.19
N TRP A 67 9.70 -23.95 18.96
CA TRP A 67 10.37 -25.20 18.58
C TRP A 67 11.60 -24.97 17.68
N GLY A 68 11.97 -23.70 17.47
CA GLY A 68 13.11 -23.33 16.64
C GLY A 68 12.84 -23.35 15.14
N GLN A 69 11.58 -23.47 14.70
CA GLN A 69 11.22 -23.32 13.29
C GLN A 69 11.15 -21.85 12.91
N ARG A 70 11.75 -21.47 11.78
CA ARG A 70 11.69 -20.10 11.29
C ARG A 70 10.29 -19.80 10.74
N VAL A 71 9.63 -18.79 11.31
CA VAL A 71 8.27 -18.35 10.96
C VAL A 71 8.23 -16.90 10.45
N ASP A 72 9.17 -16.05 10.85
CA ASP A 72 9.26 -14.64 10.47
C ASP A 72 7.91 -13.87 10.58
N GLN A 73 7.25 -13.98 11.73
CA GLN A 73 5.94 -13.36 11.95
C GLN A 73 6.08 -11.89 12.37
N VAL A 74 5.48 -10.99 11.59
CA VAL A 74 5.30 -9.58 11.98
C VAL A 74 4.09 -9.45 12.90
N ILE A 75 4.33 -9.02 14.14
CA ILE A 75 3.31 -8.85 15.17
C ILE A 75 3.00 -7.36 15.30
N THR A 76 1.80 -6.98 14.88
CA THR A 76 1.23 -5.62 15.03
C THR A 76 0.25 -5.56 16.19
N CYS A 77 0.03 -4.37 16.75
CA CYS A 77 -0.94 -4.18 17.83
C CYS A 77 -2.40 -4.30 17.31
N PRO A 78 -3.38 -4.59 18.18
CA PRO A 78 -4.79 -4.66 17.77
C PRO A 78 -5.30 -3.37 17.14
N ALA A 79 -4.83 -2.20 17.59
CA ALA A 79 -5.22 -0.92 17.04
C ALA A 79 -4.82 -0.78 15.56
N TRP A 80 -3.64 -1.28 15.17
CA TRP A 80 -3.19 -1.29 13.78
C TRP A 80 -4.10 -2.13 12.88
N LYS A 81 -4.52 -3.30 13.38
CA LYS A 81 -5.50 -4.15 12.68
C LYS A 81 -6.86 -3.46 12.56
N ARG A 82 -7.30 -2.78 13.63
CA ARG A 82 -8.53 -1.99 13.58
C ARG A 82 -8.44 -0.86 12.56
N LEU A 83 -7.29 -0.18 12.42
CA LEU A 83 -7.08 0.83 11.38
C LEU A 83 -7.21 0.22 9.96
N LYS A 84 -6.79 -1.03 9.73
CA LYS A 84 -7.04 -1.76 8.48
C LYS A 84 -8.55 -1.88 8.21
N ASP A 85 -9.31 -2.32 9.21
CA ASP A 85 -10.76 -2.50 9.09
C ASP A 85 -11.46 -1.18 8.78
N ILE A 86 -11.07 -0.10 9.47
CA ILE A 86 -11.60 1.25 9.25
C ILE A 86 -11.34 1.72 7.82
N CYS A 87 -10.16 1.44 7.25
CA CYS A 87 -9.88 1.79 5.86
C CYS A 87 -10.87 1.16 4.87
N ALA A 88 -11.30 -0.08 5.13
CA ALA A 88 -12.31 -0.77 4.34
C ALA A 88 -13.71 -0.20 4.59
N GLU A 89 -14.14 -0.11 5.85
CA GLU A 89 -15.45 0.42 6.26
C GLU A 89 -15.71 1.82 5.69
N GLU A 90 -14.68 2.66 5.72
CA GLU A 90 -14.74 4.04 5.24
C GLU A 90 -14.43 4.18 3.74
N SER A 91 -14.20 3.06 3.04
CA SER A 91 -13.94 3.01 1.61
C SER A 91 -12.78 3.92 1.17
N LEU A 92 -11.73 4.01 1.99
CA LEU A 92 -10.61 4.95 1.78
C LEU A 92 -9.80 4.66 0.50
N VAL A 93 -9.91 3.45 -0.05
CA VAL A 93 -9.45 3.10 -1.41
C VAL A 93 -10.64 2.95 -2.35
N ALA A 94 -11.61 2.10 -1.98
CA ALA A 94 -12.73 1.71 -2.82
C ALA A 94 -13.53 2.88 -3.42
N GLU A 95 -13.67 3.99 -2.69
CA GLU A 95 -14.41 5.17 -3.16
C GLU A 95 -13.84 5.70 -4.49
N GLY A 96 -12.51 5.74 -4.62
CA GLY A 96 -11.83 6.24 -5.82
C GLY A 96 -12.03 5.37 -7.07
N TYR A 97 -12.57 4.17 -6.92
CA TYR A 97 -12.73 3.15 -7.98
C TYR A 97 -14.18 2.75 -8.22
N THR A 98 -15.04 2.88 -7.21
CA THR A 98 -16.51 2.70 -7.34
C THR A 98 -17.12 3.73 -8.28
N ARG A 99 -16.55 4.95 -8.32
CA ARG A 99 -16.94 6.03 -9.25
C ARG A 99 -18.44 6.36 -9.23
N ARG A 100 -19.09 6.25 -8.06
CA ARG A 100 -20.50 6.63 -7.85
C ARG A 100 -20.77 8.06 -8.32
N TYR A 101 -19.80 8.96 -8.15
CA TYR A 101 -19.89 10.36 -8.56
C TYR A 101 -18.99 10.67 -9.78
N SER A 102 -18.72 9.69 -10.64
CA SER A 102 -17.79 9.81 -11.76
C SER A 102 -16.41 10.29 -11.28
N SER A 103 -15.82 11.32 -11.91
CA SER A 103 -14.53 11.90 -11.51
C SER A 103 -14.52 12.48 -10.09
N TRP A 104 -15.67 12.90 -9.55
CA TRP A 104 -15.76 13.48 -8.21
C TRP A 104 -15.54 12.47 -7.09
N SER A 105 -15.72 11.18 -7.34
CA SER A 105 -15.37 10.13 -6.37
C SER A 105 -13.89 10.17 -5.98
N ARG A 106 -12.99 10.58 -6.90
CA ARG A 106 -11.57 10.75 -6.55
C ARG A 106 -11.35 11.95 -5.63
N VAL A 107 -12.05 13.07 -5.86
CA VAL A 107 -11.96 14.25 -4.98
C VAL A 107 -12.48 13.91 -3.59
N TYR A 108 -13.60 13.19 -3.51
CA TYR A 108 -14.18 12.74 -2.26
C TYR A 108 -13.27 11.76 -1.51
N GLN A 109 -12.74 10.74 -2.19
CA GLN A 109 -11.77 9.82 -1.60
C GLN A 109 -10.56 10.57 -1.02
N ILE A 110 -9.98 11.50 -1.77
CA ILE A 110 -8.82 12.29 -1.31
C ILE A 110 -9.18 13.19 -0.13
N ALA A 111 -10.40 13.74 -0.06
CA ALA A 111 -10.85 14.48 1.12
C ALA A 111 -10.89 13.60 2.38
N LYS A 112 -11.35 12.33 2.27
CA LYS A 112 -11.29 11.38 3.39
C LYS A 112 -9.85 11.04 3.76
N VAL A 113 -8.99 10.75 2.78
CA VAL A 113 -7.57 10.45 3.02
C VAL A 113 -6.87 11.62 3.70
N TYR A 114 -7.11 12.85 3.24
CA TYR A 114 -6.59 14.07 3.84
C TYR A 114 -6.93 14.18 5.32
N LEU A 115 -8.20 13.97 5.68
CA LEU A 115 -8.64 13.99 7.08
C LEU A 115 -8.06 12.84 7.91
N PHE A 116 -7.86 11.66 7.30
CA PHE A 116 -7.36 10.46 7.97
C PHE A 116 -5.86 10.51 8.29
N MET A 117 -5.05 11.05 7.39
CA MET A 117 -3.59 10.96 7.45
C MET A 117 -2.97 11.42 8.78
N PRO A 118 -3.38 12.54 9.40
CA PRO A 118 -2.77 13.01 10.65
C PRO A 118 -3.01 12.09 11.86
N PHE A 119 -4.03 11.22 11.81
CA PHE A 119 -4.52 10.44 12.96
C PHE A 119 -4.22 8.95 12.87
N CYS A 120 -3.70 8.49 11.74
CA CYS A 120 -3.63 7.08 11.43
C CYS A 120 -2.29 6.40 11.75
N ALA A 121 -1.40 7.01 12.54
CA ALA A 121 -0.05 6.47 12.81
C ALA A 121 0.70 6.07 11.51
N CYS A 122 0.57 6.91 10.48
CA CYS A 122 1.08 6.67 9.13
C CYS A 122 0.55 5.43 8.40
N TYR A 123 -0.62 4.89 8.79
CA TYR A 123 -1.36 3.86 8.02
C TYR A 123 -1.73 4.35 6.60
N GLY A 124 -1.74 5.67 6.38
CA GLY A 124 -1.82 6.27 5.05
C GLY A 124 -0.74 5.76 4.07
N CYS A 125 0.41 5.26 4.55
CA CYS A 125 1.44 4.65 3.70
C CYS A 125 0.97 3.33 3.05
N PRO A 126 0.54 2.29 3.81
CA PRO A 126 -0.13 1.12 3.25
C PRO A 126 -1.31 1.47 2.33
N LEU A 127 -2.10 2.48 2.70
CA LEU A 127 -3.25 2.92 1.91
C LEU A 127 -2.85 3.46 0.54
N ALA A 128 -1.84 4.34 0.49
CA ALA A 128 -1.33 4.90 -0.75
C ALA A 128 -0.75 3.80 -1.66
N MET A 129 -0.01 2.85 -1.09
CA MET A 129 0.53 1.72 -1.84
C MET A 129 -0.57 0.83 -2.41
N THR A 130 -1.65 0.65 -1.65
CA THR A 130 -2.86 -0.08 -2.06
C THR A 130 -3.57 0.62 -3.22
N ASP A 131 -3.82 1.92 -3.11
CA ASP A 131 -4.41 2.72 -4.19
C ASP A 131 -3.56 2.64 -5.47
N GLY A 132 -2.23 2.77 -5.35
CA GLY A 132 -1.34 2.65 -6.50
C GLY A 132 -1.33 1.27 -7.13
N ALA A 133 -1.44 0.20 -6.35
CA ALA A 133 -1.58 -1.16 -6.87
C ALA A 133 -2.90 -1.33 -7.65
N VAL A 134 -4.01 -0.86 -7.10
CA VAL A 134 -5.31 -0.86 -7.81
C VAL A 134 -5.19 -0.10 -9.12
N LYS A 135 -4.54 1.07 -9.11
CA LYS A 135 -4.40 1.88 -10.33
C LYS A 135 -3.62 1.16 -11.43
N VAL A 136 -2.52 0.51 -11.07
CA VAL A 136 -1.73 -0.30 -12.01
C VAL A 136 -2.59 -1.42 -12.59
N ILE A 137 -3.26 -2.20 -11.74
CA ILE A 137 -4.06 -3.35 -12.20
C ILE A 137 -5.18 -2.89 -13.14
N GLU A 138 -5.87 -1.81 -12.79
CA GLU A 138 -6.92 -1.21 -13.62
C GLU A 138 -6.40 -0.73 -14.97
N SER A 139 -5.22 -0.08 -15.01
CA SER A 139 -4.63 0.41 -16.26
C SER A 139 -4.27 -0.70 -17.25
N LEU A 140 -4.13 -1.93 -16.74
CA LEU A 140 -3.85 -3.12 -17.54
C LEU A 140 -5.13 -3.88 -17.95
N GLY A 141 -6.32 -3.36 -17.62
CA GLY A 141 -7.59 -4.01 -17.89
C GLY A 141 -7.89 -5.19 -16.97
N ILE A 142 -7.31 -5.22 -15.76
CA ILE A 142 -7.56 -6.24 -14.72
C ILE A 142 -7.32 -7.66 -15.26
N PRO A 143 -6.07 -7.99 -15.64
CA PRO A 143 -5.77 -9.31 -16.19
C PRO A 143 -6.03 -10.40 -15.14
N LYS A 144 -6.42 -11.60 -15.60
CA LYS A 144 -6.82 -12.73 -14.76
C LYS A 144 -5.92 -13.02 -13.54
N PRO A 145 -4.57 -12.99 -13.62
CA PRO A 145 -3.71 -13.22 -12.45
C PRO A 145 -3.84 -12.16 -11.33
N LEU A 146 -4.40 -10.99 -11.64
CA LEU A 146 -4.53 -9.85 -10.73
C LEU A 146 -5.98 -9.57 -10.35
N GLU A 147 -6.95 -10.33 -10.87
CA GLU A 147 -8.39 -10.13 -10.65
C GLU A 147 -8.77 -10.27 -9.18
N GLU A 148 -8.28 -11.32 -8.51
CA GLU A 148 -8.47 -11.55 -7.08
C GLU A 148 -7.89 -10.38 -6.27
N ALA A 149 -6.65 -9.97 -6.56
CA ALA A 149 -6.01 -8.86 -5.88
C ALA A 149 -6.82 -7.57 -6.07
N TYR A 150 -7.27 -7.26 -7.29
CA TYR A 150 -8.10 -6.09 -7.55
C TYR A 150 -9.38 -6.08 -6.73
N ALA A 151 -10.10 -7.21 -6.68
CA ALA A 151 -11.32 -7.34 -5.89
C ALA A 151 -11.08 -7.11 -4.40
N HIS A 152 -10.01 -7.68 -3.83
CA HIS A 152 -9.68 -7.49 -2.41
C HIS A 152 -9.18 -6.08 -2.07
N LEU A 153 -8.33 -5.48 -2.92
CA LEU A 153 -7.79 -4.12 -2.69
C LEU A 153 -8.87 -3.03 -2.85
N THR A 154 -9.97 -3.32 -3.55
CA THR A 154 -11.11 -2.41 -3.74
C THR A 154 -12.33 -2.77 -2.88
N SER A 155 -12.17 -3.72 -1.95
CA SER A 155 -13.26 -4.12 -1.05
C SER A 155 -13.50 -3.09 0.05
N SER A 156 -14.78 -2.83 0.34
CA SER A 156 -15.22 -2.08 1.53
C SER A 156 -15.59 -2.99 2.71
N ASP A 157 -15.42 -4.32 2.58
CA ASP A 157 -15.64 -5.28 3.66
C ASP A 157 -14.29 -5.60 4.36
N PRO A 158 -14.13 -5.27 5.65
CA PRO A 158 -12.92 -5.58 6.42
C PRO A 158 -12.43 -7.02 6.32
N LYS A 159 -13.35 -7.98 6.19
CA LYS A 159 -13.00 -9.42 6.14
C LYS A 159 -12.29 -9.81 4.85
N THR A 160 -12.47 -9.03 3.78
CA THR A 160 -11.90 -9.29 2.46
C THR A 160 -10.93 -8.21 2.03
N PHE A 161 -10.83 -7.08 2.73
CA PHE A 161 -9.94 -6.00 2.34
C PHE A 161 -8.46 -6.38 2.46
N TRP A 162 -7.73 -6.26 1.35
CA TRP A 162 -6.29 -6.41 1.30
C TRP A 162 -5.59 -5.07 1.26
N ILE A 163 -4.35 -5.03 1.78
CA ILE A 163 -3.41 -3.94 1.57
C ILE A 163 -2.19 -4.42 0.77
N SER A 164 -1.60 -3.49 0.02
CA SER A 164 -0.41 -3.72 -0.80
C SER A 164 0.84 -3.10 -0.17
N GLY A 165 1.96 -3.83 -0.21
CA GLY A 165 3.30 -3.27 -0.16
C GLY A 165 3.80 -2.80 -1.53
N GLN A 166 4.92 -2.07 -1.54
CA GLN A 166 5.68 -1.73 -2.75
C GLN A 166 7.18 -1.84 -2.48
N TRP A 167 7.84 -2.81 -3.10
CA TRP A 167 9.22 -3.18 -2.78
C TRP A 167 10.18 -2.81 -3.91
N MET A 168 10.45 -1.52 -4.02
CA MET A 168 11.28 -0.96 -5.10
C MET A 168 12.74 -0.78 -4.67
N THR A 169 12.98 -0.39 -3.42
CA THR A 169 14.31 -0.03 -2.93
C THR A 169 15.17 -1.24 -2.58
N GLU A 170 16.37 -1.26 -3.13
CA GLU A 170 17.43 -2.23 -2.82
C GLU A 170 18.68 -1.51 -2.28
N ARG A 171 19.68 -2.29 -1.85
CA ARG A 171 20.89 -1.74 -1.19
C ARG A 171 21.64 -0.73 -2.04
N LYS A 172 21.71 -0.96 -3.35
CA LYS A 172 22.44 -0.09 -4.29
C LYS A 172 21.68 1.18 -4.66
N GLY A 173 20.36 1.25 -4.45
CA GLY A 173 19.61 2.44 -4.83
C GLY A 173 18.11 2.36 -4.55
N GLY A 174 17.57 3.48 -4.07
CA GLY A 174 16.13 3.74 -3.99
C GLY A 174 15.66 4.75 -5.04
N SER A 175 16.40 5.85 -5.23
CA SER A 175 16.11 6.86 -6.28
C SER A 175 16.46 6.37 -7.68
N ASP A 176 17.57 5.64 -7.81
CA ASP A 176 17.96 4.98 -9.06
C ASP A 176 17.66 3.48 -8.96
N VAL A 177 16.40 3.10 -9.19
CA VAL A 177 16.00 1.68 -9.27
C VAL A 177 16.62 0.98 -10.48
N GLY A 178 16.94 1.74 -11.54
CA GLY A 178 17.53 1.26 -12.78
C GLY A 178 18.93 0.68 -12.58
N GLY A 179 19.79 1.39 -11.86
CA GLY A 179 21.11 0.93 -11.43
C GLY A 179 21.08 0.13 -10.11
N GLY A 180 20.09 0.37 -9.26
CA GLY A 180 20.02 -0.17 -7.91
C GLY A 180 19.45 -1.59 -7.77
N THR A 181 18.58 -2.02 -8.69
CA THR A 181 17.90 -3.33 -8.58
C THR A 181 18.82 -4.48 -8.99
N GLU A 182 19.01 -5.42 -8.08
CA GLU A 182 19.77 -6.67 -8.25
C GLU A 182 18.88 -7.93 -8.20
N THR A 183 17.63 -7.80 -7.76
CA THR A 183 16.67 -8.93 -7.76
C THR A 183 16.47 -9.49 -9.16
N VAL A 184 16.53 -10.81 -9.27
CA VAL A 184 16.32 -11.57 -10.51
C VAL A 184 15.03 -12.38 -10.45
N ALA A 185 14.41 -12.59 -11.60
CA ALA A 185 13.21 -13.37 -11.80
C ALA A 185 13.52 -14.53 -12.76
N ARG A 186 13.29 -15.77 -12.33
CA ARG A 186 13.46 -16.97 -13.15
C ARG A 186 12.09 -17.53 -13.50
N GLU A 187 11.81 -17.71 -14.78
CA GLU A 187 10.54 -18.28 -15.24
C GLU A 187 10.36 -19.72 -14.73
N LEU A 188 9.14 -20.04 -14.30
CA LEU A 188 8.71 -21.36 -13.84
C LEU A 188 7.84 -22.04 -14.93
N PRO A 189 7.70 -23.38 -14.91
CA PRO A 189 6.97 -24.12 -15.95
C PRO A 189 5.49 -23.73 -16.14
N ASP A 190 4.89 -23.07 -15.15
CA ASP A 190 3.49 -22.61 -15.15
C ASP A 190 3.33 -21.15 -15.58
N GLY A 191 4.41 -20.49 -16.02
CA GLY A 191 4.43 -19.10 -16.47
C GLY A 191 4.51 -18.06 -15.32
N SER A 192 4.57 -18.50 -14.07
CA SER A 192 4.98 -17.64 -12.96
C SER A 192 6.50 -17.51 -12.87
N TYR A 193 7.00 -16.69 -11.95
CA TYR A 193 8.43 -16.43 -11.78
C TYR A 193 8.84 -16.68 -10.33
N SER A 194 10.05 -17.18 -10.17
CA SER A 194 10.76 -17.31 -8.89
C SER A 194 11.69 -16.12 -8.71
N LEU A 195 11.38 -15.26 -7.73
CA LEU A 195 12.18 -14.08 -7.41
C LEU A 195 13.28 -14.40 -6.41
N HIS A 196 14.49 -13.93 -6.70
CA HIS A 196 15.65 -14.05 -5.83
C HIS A 196 16.36 -12.71 -5.69
N GLY A 197 16.50 -12.20 -4.48
CA GLY A 197 17.11 -10.89 -4.25
C GLY A 197 16.91 -10.34 -2.85
N PHE A 198 17.37 -9.11 -2.63
CA PHE A 198 17.29 -8.44 -1.33
C PHE A 198 16.53 -7.13 -1.43
N LYS A 199 15.39 -7.03 -0.74
CA LYS A 199 14.63 -5.79 -0.63
C LYS A 199 15.03 -5.05 0.62
N TRP A 200 15.57 -3.85 0.43
CA TRP A 200 16.23 -3.08 1.49
C TRP A 200 15.27 -2.25 2.33
N PHE A 201 14.19 -1.77 1.71
CA PHE A 201 13.14 -1.01 2.39
C PHE A 201 11.79 -1.49 1.89
N THR A 202 11.05 -2.15 2.76
CA THR A 202 9.72 -2.71 2.45
C THR A 202 8.73 -2.21 3.48
N SER A 203 7.95 -1.20 3.10
CA SER A 203 6.86 -0.70 3.95
C SER A 203 5.67 -1.66 3.88
N ALA A 204 4.91 -1.71 4.98
CA ALA A 204 3.80 -2.65 5.16
C ALA A 204 4.25 -4.11 4.95
N ALA A 205 5.27 -4.56 5.69
CA ALA A 205 5.71 -5.95 5.68
C ALA A 205 4.62 -6.94 6.18
N ASP A 206 3.53 -6.43 6.75
CA ASP A 206 2.30 -7.11 7.13
C ASP A 206 1.22 -7.10 6.03
N SER A 207 1.55 -6.64 4.82
CA SER A 207 0.62 -6.60 3.69
C SER A 207 0.20 -7.99 3.21
N ASP A 208 -0.93 -8.04 2.49
CA ASP A 208 -1.46 -9.28 1.91
C ASP A 208 -0.75 -9.61 0.58
N MET A 209 -0.35 -8.55 -0.16
CA MET A 209 0.38 -8.65 -1.42
C MET A 209 1.40 -7.52 -1.56
N THR A 210 2.31 -7.62 -2.54
CA THR A 210 3.18 -6.49 -2.93
C THR A 210 3.40 -6.43 -4.44
N LEU A 211 3.67 -5.22 -4.92
CA LEU A 211 4.31 -4.99 -6.22
C LEU A 211 5.82 -4.82 -6.04
N THR A 212 6.63 -5.39 -6.92
CA THR A 212 8.10 -5.29 -6.84
C THR A 212 8.77 -5.34 -8.21
N LEU A 213 10.02 -4.87 -8.29
CA LEU A 213 10.83 -4.95 -9.50
C LEU A 213 11.82 -6.10 -9.43
N ALA A 214 12.02 -6.76 -10.56
CA ALA A 214 13.08 -7.73 -10.75
C ALA A 214 13.52 -7.74 -12.22
N ARG A 215 14.67 -8.36 -12.48
CA ARG A 215 15.19 -8.57 -13.83
C ARG A 215 14.94 -9.99 -14.28
N ILE A 216 14.26 -10.18 -15.41
CA ILE A 216 14.05 -11.51 -15.97
C ILE A 216 15.41 -12.07 -16.42
N VAL A 217 15.71 -13.29 -15.99
CA VAL A 217 16.85 -14.07 -16.48
C VAL A 217 16.44 -14.69 -17.82
N GLY A 218 17.16 -14.34 -18.88
CA GLY A 218 16.92 -14.87 -20.21
C GLY A 218 17.22 -16.38 -20.32
N PRO A 219 16.77 -17.05 -21.40
CA PRO A 219 17.04 -18.48 -21.62
C PRO A 219 18.54 -18.84 -21.68
N ASP A 220 19.38 -17.88 -22.06
CA ASP A 220 20.84 -17.96 -22.12
C ASP A 220 21.52 -17.59 -20.78
N GLY A 221 20.73 -17.35 -19.73
CA GLY A 221 21.19 -16.91 -18.42
C GLY A 221 21.55 -15.43 -18.33
N GLN A 222 21.38 -14.65 -19.41
CA GLN A 222 21.73 -13.23 -19.41
C GLN A 222 20.67 -12.38 -18.73
N ILE A 223 21.12 -11.26 -18.17
CA ILE A 223 20.27 -10.29 -17.49
C ILE A 223 20.50 -8.92 -18.12
N GLN A 224 19.44 -8.27 -18.58
CA GLN A 224 19.53 -6.91 -19.07
C GLN A 224 19.70 -5.93 -17.90
N GLN A 225 20.75 -5.12 -17.96
CA GLN A 225 21.05 -4.09 -16.96
C GLN A 225 20.30 -2.78 -17.22
N GLY A 226 20.29 -1.90 -16.22
CA GLY A 226 19.61 -0.60 -16.29
C GLY A 226 18.08 -0.71 -16.26
N SER A 227 17.39 0.42 -16.39
CA SER A 227 15.92 0.47 -16.26
C SER A 227 15.17 -0.37 -17.30
N ARG A 228 15.74 -0.56 -18.50
CA ARG A 228 15.12 -1.36 -19.57
C ARG A 228 15.05 -2.85 -19.26
N GLY A 229 15.89 -3.35 -18.36
CA GLY A 229 15.85 -4.74 -17.93
C GLY A 229 14.96 -5.01 -16.72
N LEU A 230 14.23 -4.00 -16.24
CA LEU A 230 13.32 -4.15 -15.10
C LEU A 230 11.93 -4.55 -15.58
N SER A 231 11.31 -5.44 -14.82
CA SER A 231 9.92 -5.83 -14.99
C SER A 231 9.19 -5.74 -13.65
N LEU A 232 7.90 -5.41 -13.71
CA LEU A 232 7.04 -5.30 -12.54
C LEU A 232 6.42 -6.67 -12.24
N PHE A 233 6.43 -7.04 -10.96
CA PHE A 233 5.91 -8.32 -10.47
C PHE A 233 4.91 -8.10 -9.34
N TYR A 234 3.90 -8.94 -9.31
CA TYR A 234 2.94 -9.10 -8.24
C TYR A 234 3.23 -10.39 -7.50
N LEU A 235 3.23 -10.37 -6.17
CA LEU A 235 3.20 -11.58 -5.35
C LEU A 235 2.29 -11.42 -4.14
N LYS A 236 1.68 -12.53 -3.71
CA LYS A 236 1.09 -12.64 -2.37
C LYS A 236 2.21 -12.81 -1.34
N ILE A 237 2.06 -12.20 -0.17
CA ILE A 237 3.05 -12.33 0.91
C ILE A 237 2.98 -13.73 1.55
N TYR A 238 1.77 -14.27 1.65
CA TYR A 238 1.52 -15.62 2.16
C TYR A 238 0.85 -16.49 1.10
N GLU A 239 1.29 -17.75 1.02
CA GLU A 239 0.65 -18.84 0.28
C GLU A 239 0.41 -20.00 1.27
N ASP A 240 -0.83 -20.52 1.31
CA ASP A 240 -1.24 -21.59 2.22
C ASP A 240 -0.84 -21.37 3.69
N GLY A 241 -0.92 -20.12 4.14
CA GLY A 241 -0.60 -19.72 5.52
C GLY A 241 0.90 -19.60 5.84
N LYS A 242 1.78 -19.73 4.84
CA LYS A 242 3.23 -19.59 4.99
C LYS A 242 3.76 -18.45 4.13
N LEU A 243 4.89 -17.86 4.53
CA LEU A 243 5.56 -16.85 3.72
C LEU A 243 5.97 -17.42 2.36
N ASN A 244 5.62 -16.70 1.30
CA ASN A 244 5.90 -17.06 -0.08
C ASN A 244 7.37 -16.79 -0.44
N GLY A 245 8.27 -17.71 -0.09
CA GLY A 245 9.70 -17.58 -0.38
C GLY A 245 10.35 -16.31 0.18
N ILE A 246 9.75 -15.73 1.23
CA ILE A 246 10.20 -14.50 1.89
C ILE A 246 10.86 -14.85 3.22
N LYS A 247 12.02 -14.25 3.48
CA LYS A 247 12.72 -14.33 4.77
C LYS A 247 12.94 -12.93 5.30
N ILE A 248 12.20 -12.56 6.34
CA ILE A 248 12.32 -11.24 6.99
C ILE A 248 13.62 -11.23 7.79
N GLN A 249 14.52 -10.29 7.50
CA GLN A 249 15.81 -10.17 8.20
C GLN A 249 15.70 -9.40 9.50
N ARG A 250 14.98 -8.28 9.45
CA ARG A 250 14.68 -7.44 10.62
C ARG A 250 13.64 -6.39 10.26
N LEU A 251 13.02 -5.82 11.29
CA LEU A 251 12.33 -4.54 11.18
C LEU A 251 13.35 -3.40 11.33
N LYS A 252 13.10 -2.30 10.64
CA LYS A 252 13.90 -1.08 10.74
C LYS A 252 13.60 -0.37 12.07
N GLU A 253 14.65 0.04 12.77
CA GLU A 253 14.55 1.07 13.79
C GLU A 253 14.51 2.44 13.11
N LYS A 254 13.39 3.14 13.23
CA LYS A 254 13.10 4.36 12.48
C LYS A 254 12.96 5.56 13.41
N LEU A 255 13.35 6.74 12.90
CA LEU A 255 13.15 8.02 13.58
C LEU A 255 11.66 8.30 13.86
N GLY A 256 10.79 8.00 12.90
CA GLY A 256 9.32 8.16 12.98
C GLY A 256 8.61 7.05 12.21
N THR A 257 7.30 7.20 11.96
CA THR A 257 6.45 6.15 11.35
C THR A 257 6.55 4.81 12.09
N ARG A 258 6.74 4.83 13.41
CA ARG A 258 7.19 3.65 14.17
C ARG A 258 6.16 2.53 14.15
N ALA A 259 4.88 2.87 14.02
CA ALA A 259 3.79 1.93 13.84
C ALA A 259 3.86 1.13 12.53
N VAL A 260 4.40 1.71 11.45
CA VAL A 260 4.45 1.06 10.12
C VAL A 260 5.50 -0.05 10.14
N PRO A 261 5.16 -1.33 9.85
CA PRO A 261 6.14 -2.39 9.76
C PRO A 261 7.01 -2.21 8.51
N THR A 262 8.23 -1.70 8.70
CA THR A 262 9.20 -1.56 7.63
C THR A 262 10.30 -2.59 7.80
N ALA A 263 10.52 -3.44 6.79
CA ALA A 263 11.45 -4.56 6.90
C ALA A 263 12.55 -4.58 5.84
N GLU A 264 13.59 -5.34 6.14
CA GLU A 264 14.56 -5.89 5.18
C GLU A 264 14.19 -7.34 4.88
N LEU A 265 14.15 -7.73 3.59
CA LEU A 265 13.67 -9.04 3.18
C LEU A 265 14.65 -9.70 2.20
N TRP A 266 14.88 -11.01 2.37
CA TRP A 266 15.35 -11.85 1.28
C TRP A 266 14.15 -12.45 0.55
N LEU A 267 14.21 -12.40 -0.78
CA LEU A 267 13.42 -13.23 -1.66
C LEU A 267 14.29 -14.43 -2.03
N ASP A 268 13.83 -15.62 -1.68
CA ASP A 268 14.52 -16.89 -1.91
C ASP A 268 13.50 -17.88 -2.45
N GLY A 269 13.21 -17.73 -3.74
CA GLY A 269 12.20 -18.52 -4.40
C GLY A 269 10.79 -17.97 -4.26
N ALA A 270 10.63 -16.66 -4.04
CA ALA A 270 9.33 -16.03 -3.89
C ALA A 270 8.56 -16.07 -5.22
N ARG A 271 7.41 -16.73 -5.22
CA ARG A 271 6.59 -16.94 -6.42
C ARG A 271 5.84 -15.67 -6.77
N ALA A 272 5.95 -15.24 -8.02
CA ALA A 272 5.39 -13.97 -8.48
C ALA A 272 4.83 -14.07 -9.90
N HIS A 273 3.91 -13.17 -10.25
CA HIS A 273 3.34 -13.03 -11.58
C HIS A 273 3.84 -11.74 -12.22
N LEU A 274 4.21 -11.83 -13.49
CA LEU A 274 4.58 -10.67 -14.29
C LEU A 274 3.37 -9.74 -14.46
N VAL A 275 3.56 -8.45 -14.22
CA VAL A 275 2.52 -7.42 -14.31
C VAL A 275 2.69 -6.64 -15.61
N GLY A 276 1.83 -6.95 -16.59
CA GLY A 276 1.90 -6.38 -17.94
C GLY A 276 3.05 -6.94 -18.77
N ALA A 277 3.26 -6.39 -19.97
CA ALA A 277 4.42 -6.71 -20.78
C ALA A 277 5.68 -5.99 -20.24
N THR A 278 6.87 -6.52 -20.55
CA THR A 278 8.16 -5.95 -20.10
C THR A 278 8.29 -4.47 -20.49
N GLU A 279 7.92 -4.07 -21.70
CA GLU A 279 7.91 -2.65 -22.11
C GLU A 279 6.90 -1.76 -21.35
N LYS A 280 5.83 -2.33 -20.78
CA LYS A 280 4.80 -1.60 -20.02
C LYS A 280 5.11 -1.51 -18.52
N SER A 281 6.18 -2.15 -18.06
CA SER A 281 6.57 -2.17 -16.64
C SER A 281 7.00 -0.77 -16.16
N ILE A 282 7.74 -0.01 -16.96
CA ILE A 282 8.20 1.34 -16.60
C ILE A 282 7.02 2.34 -16.54
N SER A 283 6.07 2.27 -17.47
CA SER A 283 4.86 3.11 -17.40
C SER A 283 3.98 2.77 -16.19
N SER A 284 3.99 1.51 -15.76
CA SER A 284 3.25 1.07 -14.56
C SER A 284 3.87 1.63 -13.27
N ILE A 285 5.20 1.75 -13.20
CA ILE A 285 5.89 2.44 -12.09
C ILE A 285 5.46 3.91 -12.01
N GLN A 286 5.31 4.60 -13.15
CA GLN A 286 4.85 5.99 -13.16
C GLN A 286 3.42 6.14 -12.61
N HIS A 287 2.55 5.15 -12.80
CA HIS A 287 1.21 5.15 -12.18
C HIS A 287 1.29 4.99 -10.67
N ILE A 288 2.19 4.14 -10.17
CA ILE A 288 2.50 4.01 -8.74
C ILE A 288 2.98 5.36 -8.21
N GLU A 289 4.03 5.93 -8.79
CA GLU A 289 4.60 7.21 -8.33
C GLU A 289 3.55 8.33 -8.33
N ARG A 290 2.74 8.47 -9.39
CA ARG A 290 1.70 9.51 -9.46
C ARG A 290 0.53 9.32 -8.51
N SER A 291 0.28 8.09 -8.04
CA SER A 291 -0.80 7.80 -7.08
C SER A 291 -0.30 7.87 -5.64
N THR A 292 0.97 7.55 -5.39
CA THR A 292 1.60 7.62 -4.06
C THR A 292 2.22 8.98 -3.75
N GLU A 293 2.60 9.75 -4.77
CA GLU A 293 2.99 11.16 -4.64
C GLU A 293 1.80 12.06 -4.92
N THR A 294 1.53 13.03 -4.05
CA THR A 294 0.59 14.13 -4.33
C THR A 294 1.20 15.12 -5.33
N ARG A 295 1.51 14.68 -6.56
CA ARG A 295 1.81 15.61 -7.65
C ARG A 295 0.49 16.07 -8.26
N LEU A 296 0.02 17.24 -7.81
CA LEU A 296 -0.84 18.09 -8.63
C LEU A 296 -0.15 18.23 -9.99
N GLY A 297 -0.85 17.83 -11.06
CA GLY A 297 -0.28 17.74 -12.40
C GLY A 297 0.48 19.01 -12.78
N LYS A 298 1.67 18.84 -13.35
CA LYS A 298 2.21 19.88 -14.22
C LYS A 298 1.50 19.70 -15.56
N ASP A 299 0.61 20.64 -15.86
CA ASP A 299 0.23 20.96 -17.23
C ASP A 299 1.49 21.24 -18.08
#